data_AF-A0A4V2WDZ6-F1
#
_entry.id   AF-A0A4V2WDZ6-F1
#
_cell.length_a   1.000
_cell.length_b   1.000
_cell.length_c   1.000
_cell.angle_alpha   90.00
_cell.angle_beta   90.00
_cell.angle_gamma   90.00
#
_symmetry.space_group_name_H-M   'P 1'
#
loop_
_entity.id
_entity.type
_entity.pdbx_description
1 polymer ?
#
loop_
_entity_poly.entity_id
_entity_poly.type
_entity_poly.pdbx_seq_one_letter_code
_entity_poly.pdbx_strand_id
1 'polypeptide(L)'
;MMLYTDIYSFTPTGKIENDIKAFLLKYNKELTYKHSIRVAKEARKIASTYHVNEEKAAIAGYLHELVQSFQMKIGLQLLNNLE
;
A
#
# COMPACT_ATOMS: atom_id res chain seq x y z
N MET A 1 16.77 1.41 -12.13
CA MET A 1 15.52 1.18 -12.90
C MET A 1 14.89 -0.08 -12.37
N MET A 2 13.59 -0.10 -12.10
CA MET A 2 12.92 -1.27 -11.57
C MET A 2 12.47 -2.18 -12.69
N LEU A 3 12.89 -3.44 -12.70
CA LEU A 3 12.54 -4.36 -13.77
C LEU A 3 11.21 -5.04 -13.44
N TYR A 4 10.38 -5.25 -14.48
CA TYR A 4 9.06 -5.89 -14.36
C TYR A 4 9.12 -7.27 -13.68
N THR A 5 10.26 -7.94 -13.76
CA THR A 5 10.54 -9.23 -13.11
C THR A 5 10.66 -9.15 -11.59
N ASP A 6 11.09 -8.02 -11.02
CA ASP A 6 11.26 -7.87 -9.57
C ASP A 6 9.92 -7.83 -8.82
N ILE A 7 8.86 -7.44 -9.53
CA ILE A 7 7.48 -7.34 -9.05
C ILE A 7 6.91 -8.72 -8.71
N TYR A 8 7.23 -9.74 -9.49
CA TYR A 8 6.74 -11.11 -9.29
C TYR A 8 7.45 -11.88 -8.17
N SER A 9 8.52 -11.31 -7.60
CA SER A 9 9.29 -11.93 -6.51
C SER A 9 8.80 -11.53 -5.11
N PHE A 10 7.81 -10.64 -4.99
CA PHE A 10 7.31 -10.18 -3.71
C PHE A 10 6.09 -11.01 -3.27
N THR A 11 6.22 -11.71 -2.15
CA THR A 11 5.13 -12.48 -1.52
C THR A 11 4.56 -11.67 -0.35
N PRO A 12 3.32 -11.16 -0.45
CA PRO A 12 2.68 -10.44 0.65
C PRO A 12 2.33 -11.38 1.80
N THR A 13 2.37 -10.85 3.02
CA THR A 13 2.06 -11.58 4.26
C THR A 13 0.60 -11.45 4.68
N GLY A 14 -0.17 -10.58 4.01
CA GLY A 14 -1.54 -10.20 4.38
C GLY A 14 -1.57 -9.06 5.41
N LYS A 15 -0.42 -8.63 5.93
CA LYS A 15 -0.30 -7.46 6.80
C LYS A 15 0.14 -6.26 5.97
N ILE A 16 -0.83 -5.57 5.38
CA ILE A 16 -0.59 -4.53 4.37
C ILE A 16 0.44 -3.46 4.76
N GLU A 17 0.46 -3.01 6.03
CA GLU A 17 1.45 -2.03 6.52
C GLU A 17 2.89 -2.57 6.43
N ASN A 18 3.08 -3.84 6.81
CA ASN A 18 4.38 -4.52 6.73
C ASN A 18 4.76 -4.79 5.27
N ASP A 19 3.79 -5.23 4.46
CA ASP A 19 4.01 -5.59 3.07
C ASP A 19 4.46 -4.37 2.26
N ILE A 20 3.81 -3.23 2.45
CA ILE A 20 4.16 -1.98 1.78
C ILE A 20 5.50 -1.44 2.24
N LYS A 21 5.78 -1.52 3.55
CA LYS A 21 7.08 -1.14 4.10
C LYS A 21 8.20 -1.97 3.46
N ALA A 22 8.06 -3.31 3.46
CA ALA A 22 9.06 -4.22 2.90
C ALA A 22 9.27 -3.97 1.40
N PHE A 23 8.18 -3.85 0.65
CA PHE A 23 8.20 -3.63 -0.79
C PHE A 23 8.89 -2.31 -1.16
N LEU A 24 8.51 -1.20 -0.55
CA LEU A 24 9.07 0.12 -0.87
C LEU A 24 10.52 0.29 -0.38
N LEU A 25 10.87 -0.32 0.76
CA LEU A 25 12.26 -0.32 1.24
C LEU A 25 13.19 -1.07 0.28
N LYS A 26 12.75 -2.17 -0.34
CA LYS A 26 13.51 -2.91 -1.38
C LYS A 26 13.99 -1.99 -2.51
N TYR A 27 13.25 -0.92 -2.79
CA TYR A 27 13.56 0.04 -3.86
C TYR A 27 14.03 1.40 -3.36
N ASN A 28 14.52 1.48 -2.11
CA ASN A 28 15.01 2.72 -1.49
C ASN A 28 13.94 3.85 -1.43
N LYS A 29 12.66 3.49 -1.32
CA LYS A 29 11.53 4.43 -1.24
C LYS A 29 11.07 4.64 0.19
N GLU A 30 12.00 4.96 1.08
CA GLU A 30 11.69 5.11 2.51
C GLU A 30 10.68 6.24 2.80
N LEU A 31 10.85 7.39 2.13
CA LEU A 31 9.95 8.54 2.30
C LEU A 31 8.53 8.20 1.86
N THR A 32 8.39 7.47 0.75
CA THR A 32 7.11 7.01 0.19
C THR A 32 6.37 6.10 1.16
N TYR A 33 7.00 5.05 1.72
CA TYR A 33 6.23 4.17 2.64
C TYR A 33 5.84 4.90 3.92
N LYS A 34 6.72 5.77 4.46
CA LYS A 34 6.39 6.60 5.62
C LYS A 34 5.22 7.54 5.33
N HIS A 35 5.16 8.09 4.12
CA HIS A 35 4.04 8.90 3.66
C HIS A 35 2.75 8.07 3.58
N SER A 36 2.77 6.91 2.90
CA SER A 36 1.63 6.01 2.80
C SER A 36 1.07 5.59 4.17
N ILE A 37 1.93 5.29 5.15
CA ILE A 37 1.50 4.97 6.52
C ILE A 37 0.79 6.14 7.18
N ARG A 38 1.30 7.37 7.03
CA ARG A 38 0.64 8.57 7.59
C ARG A 38 -0.72 8.80 6.93
N VAL A 39 -0.80 8.71 5.59
CA VAL A 39 -2.05 8.88 4.85
C VAL A 39 -3.08 7.83 5.26
N ALA A 40 -2.70 6.55 5.38
CA ALA A 40 -3.59 5.49 5.83
C ALA A 40 -4.14 5.73 7.24
N LYS A 41 -3.30 6.21 8.17
CA LYS A 41 -3.72 6.56 9.54
C LYS A 41 -4.71 7.72 9.56
N GLU A 42 -4.47 8.76 8.78
CA GLU A 42 -5.41 9.89 8.69
C GLU A 42 -6.70 9.51 7.96
N ALA A 43 -6.61 8.71 6.89
CA ALA A 43 -7.78 8.18 6.18
C ALA A 43 -8.68 7.34 7.11
N ARG A 44 -8.09 6.53 7.99
CA ARG A 44 -8.83 5.79 9.02
C ARG A 44 -9.58 6.72 9.97
N LYS A 45 -8.92 7.76 10.48
CA LYS A 45 -9.55 8.74 11.38
C LYS A 45 -10.71 9.45 10.71
N ILE A 46 -10.52 9.92 9.47
CA ILE A 46 -11.57 10.56 8.67
C ILE A 46 -12.72 9.59 8.46
N ALA A 47 -12.44 8.34 8.08
CA ALA A 47 -13.46 7.33 7.85
C ALA A 47 -14.31 7.07 9.11
N SER A 48 -13.67 7.01 10.28
CA SER A 48 -14.35 6.88 11.57
C SER A 48 -15.28 8.06 11.84
N THR A 49 -14.80 9.30 11.61
CA THR A 49 -15.60 10.54 11.76
C THR A 49 -16.84 10.56 10.88
N TYR A 50 -16.75 10.05 9.66
CA TYR A 50 -17.86 10.05 8.69
C TYR A 50 -18.63 8.73 8.62
N HIS A 51 -18.39 7.81 9.56
CA HIS A 51 -19.06 6.50 9.64
C HIS A 51 -18.99 5.67 8.34
N VAL A 52 -17.86 5.76 7.64
CA VAL A 52 -17.55 4.89 6.48
C VAL A 52 -16.54 3.82 6.87
N ASN A 53 -16.30 2.82 6.01
CA ASN A 53 -15.44 1.69 6.34
C ASN A 53 -13.97 2.13 6.54
N GLU A 54 -13.53 2.10 7.79
CA GLU A 54 -12.20 2.48 8.26
C GLU A 54 -11.05 1.68 7.64
N GLU A 55 -11.26 0.37 7.46
CA GLU A 55 -10.26 -0.54 6.94
C GLU A 55 -10.03 -0.33 5.45
N LYS A 56 -11.12 -0.21 4.67
CA LYS A 56 -11.05 0.11 3.23
C LYS A 56 -10.38 1.46 3.00
N ALA A 57 -10.70 2.47 3.82
CA ALA A 57 -10.06 3.79 3.72
C ALA A 57 -8.56 3.73 4.03
N ALA A 58 -8.15 2.97 5.05
CA ALA A 58 -6.75 2.76 5.37
C ALA A 58 -6.01 2.02 4.24
N ILE A 59 -6.59 0.96 3.69
CA ILE A 59 -6.04 0.20 2.55
C ILE A 59 -5.85 1.10 1.32
N ALA A 60 -6.81 1.96 1.01
CA ALA A 60 -6.67 2.93 -0.07
C ALA A 60 -5.51 3.90 0.19
N GLY A 61 -5.39 4.42 1.41
CA GLY A 61 -4.28 5.31 1.80
C GLY A 61 -2.91 4.63 1.73
N TYR A 62 -2.84 3.35 2.06
CA TYR A 62 -1.66 2.51 1.93
C TYR A 62 -1.22 2.35 0.46
N LEU A 63 -2.17 2.05 -0.43
CA LEU A 63 -1.89 1.68 -1.82
C LEU A 63 -1.77 2.86 -2.79
N HIS A 64 -2.22 4.07 -2.43
CA HIS A 64 -2.40 5.16 -3.39
C HIS A 64 -1.11 5.52 -4.17
N GLU A 65 0.04 5.62 -3.49
CA GLU A 65 1.31 5.93 -4.16
C GLU A 65 1.86 4.74 -4.95
N LEU A 66 1.53 3.49 -4.57
CA LEU A 66 1.91 2.32 -5.35
C LEU A 66 1.20 2.33 -6.70
N VAL A 67 -0.08 2.69 -6.73
CA VAL A 67 -0.85 2.77 -7.99
C VAL A 67 -0.38 3.95 -8.85
N GLN A 68 0.09 5.03 -8.23
CA GLN A 68 0.54 6.23 -8.94
C GLN A 68 2.00 6.14 -9.41
N SER A 69 2.86 5.45 -8.67
CA SER A 69 4.30 5.30 -8.97
C SER A 69 4.65 4.01 -9.71
N PHE A 70 3.85 2.96 -9.55
CA PHE A 70 4.01 1.70 -10.27
C PHE A 70 2.81 1.46 -11.18
N GLN A 71 3.06 1.02 -12.40
CA GLN A 71 2.02 0.59 -13.33
C GLN A 71 1.10 -0.45 -12.66
N MET A 72 -0.07 0.01 -12.19
CA MET A 72 -1.38 -0.60 -11.90
C MET A 72 -1.50 -2.08 -11.42
N LYS A 73 -0.65 -3.02 -11.85
CA LYS A 73 -0.73 -4.46 -11.54
C LYS A 73 -0.38 -4.84 -10.09
N ILE A 74 0.50 -4.10 -9.41
CA ILE A 74 0.89 -4.41 -8.01
C ILE A 74 -0.22 -4.12 -7.02
N GLY A 75 -0.88 -2.96 -7.19
CA GLY A 75 -2.02 -2.59 -6.34
C GLY A 75 -3.14 -3.62 -6.41
N LEU A 76 -3.43 -4.13 -7.61
CA LEU A 76 -4.42 -5.19 -7.83
C LEU A 76 -4.05 -6.51 -7.12
N GLN A 77 -2.76 -6.90 -7.12
CA GLN A 77 -2.33 -8.15 -6.49
C GLN A 77 -2.31 -8.07 -4.95
N LEU A 78 -2.04 -6.89 -4.37
CA LEU A 78 -2.19 -6.67 -2.93
C LEU A 78 -3.65 -6.66 -2.51
N LEU A 79 -4.54 -6.07 -3.32
CA LEU A 79 -5.99 -6.05 -3.06
C LEU A 79 -6.59 -7.47 -3.11
N ASN A 80 -6.21 -8.28 -4.10
CA ASN A 80 -6.73 -9.64 -4.26
C ASN A 80 -6.28 -10.64 -3.18
N ASN A 81 -5.30 -10.29 -2.34
CA ASN A 81 -4.83 -11.13 -1.22
C ASN A 81 -5.38 -10.66 0.15
N LEU A 82 -6.27 -9.66 0.16
CA LEU A 82 -6.96 -9.16 1.36
C LEU A 82 -8.40 -9.71 1.48
N GLU A 83 -8.85 -10.50 0.51
CA GLU A 83 -10.07 -11.32 0.57
C GLU A 83 -9.72 -12.76 0.96
#